data_AF-A0A557SU28-F1
#
_entry.id   AF-A0A557SU28-F1
#
_cell.length_a   1.000
_cell.length_b   1.000
_cell.length_c   1.000
_cell.angle_alpha   90.00
_cell.angle_beta   90.00
_cell.angle_gamma   90.00
#
_symmetry.space_group_name_H-M   'P 1'
#
loop_
_entity.id
_entity.type
_entity.pdbx_description
1 polymer ?
#
loop_
_entity_poly.entity_id
_entity_poly.type
_entity_poly.pdbx_seq_one_letter_code
_entity_poly.pdbx_strand_id
1 'polypeptide(L)' 'MESIAHELKKTIGTGGTAKNGMIVLQGDHRSKVTEFLLTKGYSRESIEVI' A
#
# COMPACT_ATOMS: atom_id res chain seq x y z
N MET A 1 16.11 -6.30 -1.82
CA MET A 1 14.90 -5.62 -2.34
C MET A 1 13.89 -5.60 -1.23
N GLU A 2 13.83 -4.52 -0.44
CA GLU A 2 12.72 -4.32 0.49
C GLU A 2 11.44 -4.26 -0.35
N SER A 3 10.52 -5.20 -0.11
CA SER A 3 9.29 -5.28 -0.90
C SER A 3 8.45 -4.03 -0.66
N ILE A 4 7.71 -3.57 -1.68
CA ILE A 4 6.71 -2.50 -1.56
C ILE A 4 5.81 -2.69 -0.33
N ALA A 5 5.53 -3.93 0.04
CA ALA A 5 4.79 -4.28 1.24
C ALA A 5 5.48 -3.86 2.55
N HIS A 6 6.81 -4.01 2.65
CA HIS A 6 7.55 -3.59 3.83
C HIS A 6 7.51 -2.08 3.99
N GLU A 7 7.78 -1.35 2.91
CA GLU A 7 7.73 0.11 2.89
C GLU A 7 6.32 0.63 3.17
N LEU A 8 5.29 0.07 2.52
CA LEU A 8 3.89 0.47 2.71
C LEU A 8 3.46 0.28 4.18
N LYS A 9 3.79 -0.86 4.79
CA LYS A 9 3.49 -1.13 6.20
C LYS A 9 4.21 -0.16 7.14
N LYS A 10 5.49 0.15 6.86
CA LYS A 10 6.27 1.11 7.63
C LYS A 10 5.71 2.54 7.53
N THR A 11 5.29 2.95 6.33
CA THR A 11 4.70 4.28 6.09
C THR A 11 3.33 4.42 6.74
N ILE A 12 2.48 3.40 6.65
CA ILE A 12 1.13 3.48 7.20
C ILE A 12 1.13 3.26 8.72
N GLY A 13 2.12 2.54 9.26
CA GLY A 13 2.28 2.32 10.69
C GLY A 13 1.23 1.36 11.27
N THR A 14 0.71 0.44 10.44
CA THR A 14 -0.33 -0.51 10.83
C THR A 14 0.17 -1.96 10.74
N GLY A 15 -0.48 -2.83 11.50
CA GLY A 15 -0.34 -4.28 11.35
C GLY A 15 -0.86 -4.73 9.98
N GLY A 16 -0.20 -5.71 9.40
CA GLY A 16 -0.59 -6.21 8.07
C GLY A 16 0.28 -7.34 7.57
N THR A 17 -0.25 -8.10 6.62
CA THR A 17 0.43 -9.23 5.99
C THR A 17 0.56 -9.02 4.49
N ALA A 18 1.61 -9.58 3.89
CA ALA A 18 1.77 -9.64 2.46
C ALA A 18 1.89 -11.10 2.06
N LYS A 19 0.89 -11.62 1.35
CA LYS A 19 0.81 -13.02 0.96
C LYS A 19 0.12 -13.14 -0.39
N ASN A 20 0.58 -14.07 -1.23
CA ASN A 20 -0.03 -14.36 -2.54
C ASN A 20 -0.16 -13.12 -3.45
N GLY A 21 0.83 -12.22 -3.44
CA GLY A 21 0.78 -10.99 -4.24
C GLY A 21 -0.17 -9.90 -3.72
N MET A 22 -0.80 -10.11 -2.57
CA MET A 22 -1.72 -9.16 -1.93
C MET A 22 -1.14 -8.62 -0.63
N ILE A 23 -1.35 -7.33 -0.38
CA ILE A 23 -1.02 -6.68 0.88
C ILE A 23 -2.33 -6.39 1.61
N VAL A 24 -2.47 -6.90 2.82
CA VAL A 24 -3.62 -6.70 3.68
C VAL A 24 -3.19 -5.82 4.85
N LEU A 25 -3.90 -4.72 5.06
CA LEU A 25 -3.64 -3.73 6.12
C LEU A 25 -4.82 -3.67 7.07
N GLN A 26 -4.56 -3.50 8.36
CA GLN A 26 -5.62 -3.29 9.36
C GLN A 26 -6.05 -1.82 9.38
N GLY A 27 -7.37 -1.58 9.39
CA GLY A 27 -7.96 -0.23 9.39
C GLY A 27 -8.25 0.33 8.00
N ASP A 28 -8.85 1.52 7.94
CA ASP A 28 -9.07 2.23 6.68
C ASP A 28 -7.92 3.19 6.38
N HIS A 29 -7.14 2.84 5.36
CA HIS A 29 -5.97 3.60 4.93
C HIS A 29 -5.97 3.89 3.42
N ARG A 30 -7.14 3.82 2.76
CA ARG A 30 -7.25 3.97 1.30
C ARG A 30 -6.55 5.22 0.77
N SER A 31 -6.71 6.37 1.42
CA SER A 31 -6.05 7.62 1.02
C SER A 31 -4.52 7.54 1.14
N LYS A 32 -4.00 7.02 2.26
CA LYS A 32 -2.56 6.88 2.50
C LYS A 32 -1.90 5.88 1.54
N VAL A 33 -2.59 4.76 1.27
CA VAL A 33 -2.12 3.76 0.29
C VAL A 33 -2.06 4.37 -1.10
N THR A 34 -3.11 5.10 -1.50
CA THR A 34 -3.17 5.78 -2.81
C THR A 34 -2.01 6.77 -2.94
N GLU A 35 -1.82 7.65 -1.95
CA GLU A 35 -0.73 8.61 -1.95
C GLU A 35 0.63 7.93 -2.03
N PHE A 36 0.86 6.89 -1.22
CA PHE A 36 2.10 6.12 -1.25
C PHE A 36 2.37 5.54 -2.64
N LEU A 37 1.38 4.92 -3.29
CA LEU A 37 1.54 4.36 -4.63
C LEU A 37 1.84 5.45 -5.67
N LEU A 38 1.16 6.60 -5.60
CA LEU A 38 1.46 7.74 -6.46
C LEU A 38 2.90 8.24 -6.27
N THR A 39 3.39 8.34 -5.02
CA THR A 39 4.79 8.74 -4.75
C THR A 39 5.82 7.74 -5.28
N LYS A 40 5.44 6.47 -5.45
CA LYS A 40 6.29 5.42 -6.01
C LYS A 40 6.26 5.39 -7.55
N GLY A 41 5.50 6.28 -8.18
CA GLY A 41 5.42 6.40 -9.64
C GLY A 41 4.32 5.55 -10.29
N TYR A 42 3.41 4.97 -9.50
CA TYR A 42 2.24 4.30 -10.05
C TYR A 42 1.24 5.34 -10.59
N SER A 43 0.71 5.09 -11.78
CA SER A 43 -0.29 5.98 -12.38
C SER A 43 -1.60 5.92 -11.61
N ARG A 44 -2.25 7.06 -11.42
CA ARG A 44 -3.57 7.13 -10.75
C ARG A 44 -4.63 6.24 -11.40
N GLU A 45 -4.52 6.08 -12.71
CA GLU A 45 -5.39 5.25 -13.55
C GLU A 45 -5.28 3.75 -13.23
N SER A 46 -4.15 3.33 -12.65
CA SER A 46 -3.91 1.95 -12.21
C SER A 46 -4.35 1.68 -10.77
N ILE A 47 -4.89 2.69 -10.08
CA ILE A 47 -5.30 2.59 -8.67
C ILE A 47 -6.82 2.72 -8.60
N GLU A 48 -7.48 1.62 -8.28
CA GLU A 48 -8.91 1.59 -7.99
C GLU A 48 -9.13 1.56 -6.48
N VAL A 49 -10.00 2.44 -5.98
CA VAL A 49 -10.40 2.51 -4.57
C VAL A 49 -11.88 2.15 -4.48
N ILE A 50 -12.16 0.98 -3.89
CA ILE A 50 -13.51 0.46 -3.61
C ILE A 50 -13.92 0.73 -2.16
#